data_AF-X5ER86-F1
#
_entry.id   AF-X5ER86-F1
#
_cell.length_a   1.000
_cell.length_b   1.000
_cell.length_c   1.000
_cell.angle_alpha   90.00
_cell.angle_beta   90.00
_cell.angle_gamma   90.00
#
_symmetry.space_group_name_H-M   'P 1'
#
loop_
_entity.id
_entity.type
_entity.pdbx_description
1 polymer ?
#
loop_
_entity_poly.entity_id
_entity_poly.type
_entity_poly.pdbx_seq_one_letter_code
_entity_poly.pdbx_strand_id
1 'polypeptide(L)'
;MGLKKACLTVLCLIVFCFGIFYTFDRVNHGERNAVSLLKDKLFNEEGEPVNLIFCYTILQMKVAERIMAQHPGERFYVVLMSENRNEKYDYYFKQIKDKAERAYFFHLPYGLNKSFNFIPTMAELKVKSMLLPKVKRIYLASLEKVSIAAFLSTYPDAEIKTFDDGTGNLIQSSSYLGDEFSVNGTIKRNFARMMIGDWSIAKTRNASDEHYTIFKGLKNIMDDGRRKMTYLPLFDASELKAGDETGGTVRILLGSPDKEMKEISEKAAKNFNIQYVAPHPRQTYGLSGVTTLNSPYVIEDYILREIKKNPHTRYEIYTFFSGAALTMKDFPNVHVYALKPASLPEDYWLKPVYALFTQSGIPILTFDDKD
;
A
#
# COMPACT_ATOMS: atom_id res chain seq x y z
N MET A 1 -20.51 -15.62 44.97
CA MET A 1 -21.38 -15.17 43.84
C MET A 1 -20.60 -14.43 42.74
N GLY A 2 -19.32 -14.78 42.48
CA GLY A 2 -18.43 -14.00 41.59
C GLY A 2 -17.97 -14.72 40.32
N LEU A 3 -17.68 -16.03 40.38
CA LEU A 3 -17.13 -16.77 39.23
C LEU A 3 -18.18 -17.08 38.15
N LYS A 4 -19.40 -17.44 38.55
CA LYS A 4 -20.51 -17.70 37.60
C LYS A 4 -20.97 -16.43 36.87
N LYS A 5 -20.97 -15.26 37.53
CA LYS A 5 -21.29 -13.98 36.89
C LYS A 5 -20.17 -13.53 35.96
N ALA A 6 -18.90 -13.66 36.35
CA ALA A 6 -17.77 -13.35 35.47
C ALA A 6 -17.72 -14.26 34.23
N CYS A 7 -17.90 -15.58 34.40
CA CYS A 7 -18.01 -16.50 33.27
C CYS A 7 -19.22 -16.19 32.38
N LEU A 8 -20.37 -15.82 32.96
CA LEU A 8 -21.55 -15.44 32.18
C LEU A 8 -21.34 -14.12 31.44
N THR A 9 -20.64 -13.15 32.03
CA THR A 9 -20.30 -11.88 31.35
C THR A 9 -19.29 -12.08 30.23
N VAL A 10 -18.27 -12.92 30.43
CA VAL A 10 -17.30 -13.29 29.39
C VAL A 10 -17.99 -14.11 28.29
N LEU A 11 -18.85 -15.06 28.64
CA LEU A 11 -19.62 -15.85 27.68
C LEU A 11 -20.63 -14.98 26.92
N CYS A 12 -21.28 -14.01 27.57
CA CYS A 12 -22.15 -13.03 26.91
C CYS A 12 -21.35 -12.06 26.03
N LEU A 13 -20.15 -11.64 26.41
CA LEU A 13 -19.24 -10.86 25.56
C LEU A 13 -18.79 -11.67 24.35
N ILE A 14 -18.43 -12.94 24.56
CA ILE A 14 -18.10 -13.87 23.48
C ILE A 14 -19.31 -14.05 22.56
N VAL A 15 -20.50 -14.33 23.08
CA VAL A 15 -21.73 -14.50 22.29
C VAL A 15 -22.17 -13.21 21.59
N PHE A 16 -21.98 -12.03 22.21
CA PHE A 16 -22.29 -10.74 21.60
C PHE A 16 -21.26 -10.37 20.53
N CYS A 17 -19.97 -10.63 20.78
CA CYS A 17 -18.92 -10.57 19.77
C CYS A 17 -19.20 -11.57 18.64
N PHE A 18 -19.60 -12.81 18.94
CA PHE A 18 -19.93 -13.86 17.96
C PHE A 18 -21.19 -13.52 17.15
N GLY A 19 -22.18 -12.84 17.74
CA GLY A 19 -23.36 -12.33 17.04
C GLY A 19 -23.03 -11.19 16.07
N ILE A 20 -22.09 -10.31 16.46
CA ILE A 20 -21.51 -9.28 15.57
C ILE A 20 -20.62 -9.94 14.50
N PHE A 21 -19.82 -10.95 14.85
CA PHE A 21 -19.00 -11.71 13.91
C PHE A 21 -19.87 -12.40 12.87
N TYR A 22 -20.92 -13.12 13.26
CA TYR A 22 -21.77 -13.87 12.33
C TYR A 22 -22.56 -12.96 11.37
N THR A 23 -22.86 -11.72 11.77
CA THR A 23 -23.59 -10.76 10.94
C THR A 23 -22.68 -9.96 10.00
N PHE A 24 -21.43 -9.66 10.39
CA PHE A 24 -20.49 -8.89 9.57
C PHE A 24 -19.54 -9.76 8.70
N ASP A 25 -19.34 -11.04 9.01
CA ASP A 25 -18.48 -11.96 8.26
C ASP A 25 -19.08 -12.40 6.90
N ARG A 26 -20.24 -11.84 6.50
CA ARG A 26 -20.89 -12.11 5.20
C ARG A 26 -20.06 -11.70 3.98
N VAL A 27 -19.06 -10.83 4.14
CA VAL A 27 -18.18 -10.36 3.04
C VAL A 27 -16.84 -11.14 3.01
N ASN A 28 -16.45 -11.77 4.12
CA ASN A 28 -15.13 -12.36 4.32
C ASN A 28 -15.22 -13.90 4.41
N HIS A 29 -15.43 -14.60 3.29
CA HIS A 29 -15.47 -16.08 3.28
C HIS A 29 -14.07 -16.75 3.36
N GLY A 30 -13.94 -17.87 4.10
CA GLY A 30 -12.76 -18.77 4.08
C GLY A 30 -11.90 -18.75 5.36
N GLU A 31 -10.56 -18.81 5.22
CA GLU A 31 -9.53 -18.62 6.30
C GLU A 31 -9.68 -17.31 7.11
N ARG A 32 -10.69 -16.52 6.78
CA ARG A 32 -10.99 -15.18 7.25
C ARG A 32 -11.89 -15.18 8.49
N ASN A 33 -12.50 -16.32 8.84
CA ASN A 33 -13.46 -16.37 9.95
C ASN A 33 -12.73 -16.30 11.31
N ALA A 34 -13.35 -15.62 12.27
CA ALA A 34 -12.81 -15.51 13.64
C ALA A 34 -12.65 -16.88 14.31
N VAL A 35 -13.41 -17.89 13.85
CA VAL A 35 -13.34 -19.28 14.31
C VAL A 35 -12.01 -19.93 13.95
N SER A 36 -11.45 -19.68 12.76
CA SER A 36 -10.13 -20.18 12.36
C SER A 36 -9.05 -19.58 13.25
N LEU A 37 -9.05 -18.25 13.40
CA LEU A 37 -8.11 -17.54 14.28
C LEU A 37 -8.22 -18.02 15.75
N LEU A 38 -9.44 -18.24 16.24
CA LEU A 38 -9.67 -18.76 17.59
C LEU A 38 -9.17 -20.20 17.74
N LYS A 39 -9.43 -21.06 16.75
CA LYS A 39 -8.91 -22.44 16.72
C LYS A 39 -7.39 -22.42 16.74
N ASP A 40 -6.78 -21.59 15.92
CA ASP A 40 -5.32 -21.46 15.88
C ASP A 40 -4.75 -20.98 17.22
N LYS A 41 -5.40 -19.99 17.86
CA LYS A 41 -4.98 -19.50 19.17
C LYS A 41 -5.10 -20.56 20.26
N LEU A 42 -6.21 -21.30 20.30
CA LEU A 42 -6.47 -22.29 21.34
C LEU A 42 -5.64 -23.56 21.21
N PHE A 43 -5.14 -23.88 20.00
CA PHE A 43 -4.48 -25.16 19.72
C PHE A 43 -3.01 -25.04 19.27
N ASN A 44 -2.44 -23.84 19.07
CA ASN A 44 -1.02 -23.63 18.71
C ASN A 44 -0.22 -22.79 19.75
N GLU A 45 -0.53 -22.89 21.05
CA GLU A 45 0.05 -22.00 22.09
C GLU A 45 1.57 -22.16 22.35
N GLU A 46 2.28 -23.09 21.72
CA GLU A 46 3.74 -23.26 21.87
C GLU A 46 4.55 -22.90 20.61
N GLY A 47 3.97 -22.12 19.68
CA GLY A 47 4.68 -21.69 18.48
C GLY A 47 5.66 -20.53 18.72
N GLU A 48 6.81 -20.53 18.02
CA GLU A 48 7.73 -19.39 17.99
C GLU A 48 7.02 -18.07 17.63
N PRO A 49 7.43 -16.91 18.17
CA PRO A 49 6.73 -15.65 17.93
C PRO A 49 6.83 -15.23 16.45
N VAL A 50 5.73 -14.70 15.91
CA VAL A 50 5.62 -14.40 14.47
C VAL A 50 5.93 -12.94 14.15
N ASN A 51 6.26 -12.65 12.89
CA ASN A 51 6.27 -11.30 12.34
C ASN A 51 4.91 -10.99 11.69
N LEU A 52 4.40 -9.78 11.91
CA LEU A 52 3.19 -9.29 11.23
C LEU A 52 3.54 -8.20 10.23
N ILE A 53 2.96 -8.26 9.03
CA ILE A 53 3.10 -7.20 8.02
C ILE A 53 1.72 -6.65 7.64
N PHE A 54 1.56 -5.33 7.71
CA PHE A 54 0.34 -4.64 7.29
C PHE A 54 0.48 -3.94 5.94
N CYS A 55 -0.38 -4.31 5.00
CA CYS A 55 -0.42 -3.72 3.66
C CYS A 55 -1.81 -3.13 3.38
N TYR A 56 -1.86 -2.06 2.59
CA TYR A 56 -3.08 -1.45 2.06
C TYR A 56 -3.08 -1.32 0.53
N THR A 57 -1.89 -1.35 -0.06
CA THR A 57 -1.68 -1.16 -1.50
C THR A 57 -0.87 -2.31 -2.08
N ILE A 58 -0.91 -2.44 -3.41
CA ILE A 58 -0.11 -3.43 -4.13
C ILE A 58 1.39 -3.19 -3.92
N LEU A 59 1.82 -1.92 -3.92
CA LEU A 59 3.22 -1.56 -3.67
C LEU A 59 3.70 -2.08 -2.32
N GLN A 60 2.87 -1.93 -1.27
CA GLN A 60 3.19 -2.41 0.07
C GLN A 60 3.26 -3.94 0.15
N MET A 61 2.44 -4.66 -0.64
CA MET A 61 2.59 -6.12 -0.76
C MET A 61 3.95 -6.48 -1.38
N LYS A 62 4.40 -5.77 -2.42
CA LYS A 62 5.73 -6.01 -2.99
C LYS A 62 6.86 -5.73 -2.00
N VAL A 63 6.74 -4.68 -1.18
CA VAL A 63 7.66 -4.42 -0.07
C VAL A 63 7.67 -5.58 0.91
N ALA A 64 6.49 -6.05 1.33
CA ALA A 64 6.34 -7.20 2.22
C ALA A 64 7.02 -8.45 1.65
N GLU A 65 6.81 -8.76 0.36
CA GLU A 65 7.45 -9.90 -0.30
C GLU A 65 8.99 -9.83 -0.22
N ARG A 66 9.58 -8.65 -0.40
CA ARG A 66 11.02 -8.45 -0.35
C ARG A 66 11.56 -8.54 1.09
N ILE A 67 10.84 -7.98 2.06
CA ILE A 67 11.17 -8.12 3.49
C ILE A 67 11.17 -9.61 3.88
N MET A 68 10.13 -10.36 3.49
CA MET A 68 10.06 -11.80 3.77
C MET A 68 11.20 -12.58 3.11
N ALA A 69 11.53 -12.26 1.86
CA ALA A 69 12.63 -12.90 1.13
C ALA A 69 14.01 -12.66 1.78
N GLN A 70 14.20 -11.52 2.47
CA GLN A 70 15.43 -11.24 3.21
C GLN A 70 15.51 -11.96 4.56
N HIS A 71 14.41 -12.56 5.03
CA HIS A 71 14.30 -13.24 6.32
C HIS A 71 13.70 -14.65 6.15
N PRO A 72 14.32 -15.55 5.35
CA PRO A 72 13.71 -16.83 4.96
C PRO A 72 13.49 -17.82 6.11
N GLY A 73 14.15 -17.63 7.26
CA GLY A 73 13.96 -18.45 8.45
C GLY A 73 12.93 -17.91 9.43
N GLU A 74 12.33 -16.75 9.15
CA GLU A 74 11.34 -16.15 10.04
C GLU A 74 9.90 -16.44 9.58
N ARG A 75 8.98 -16.53 10.55
CA ARG A 75 7.55 -16.77 10.32
C ARG A 75 6.84 -15.44 10.07
N PHE A 76 6.02 -15.37 9.01
CA PHE A 76 5.30 -14.16 8.62
C PHE A 76 3.81 -14.39 8.47
N TYR A 77 3.01 -13.56 9.14
CA TYR A 77 1.62 -13.37 8.79
C TYR A 77 1.42 -12.01 8.13
N VAL A 78 0.75 -11.99 6.98
CA VAL A 78 0.52 -10.77 6.22
C VAL A 78 -0.95 -10.42 6.23
N VAL A 79 -1.26 -9.15 6.48
CA VAL A 79 -2.60 -8.60 6.55
C VAL A 79 -2.75 -7.52 5.50
N LEU A 80 -3.48 -7.81 4.43
CA LEU A 80 -3.89 -6.83 3.43
C LEU A 80 -5.25 -6.24 3.83
N MET A 81 -5.33 -4.93 3.99
CA MET A 81 -6.55 -4.17 4.22
C MET A 81 -6.83 -3.27 3.01
N SER A 82 -7.86 -3.53 2.23
CA SER A 82 -8.15 -2.69 1.06
C SER A 82 -9.63 -2.51 0.78
N GLU A 83 -10.01 -1.29 0.39
CA GLU A 83 -11.33 -0.97 -0.16
C GLU A 83 -11.47 -1.42 -1.62
N ASN A 84 -10.35 -1.72 -2.28
CA ASN A 84 -10.34 -2.17 -3.67
C ASN A 84 -10.06 -3.67 -3.75
N ARG A 85 -10.73 -4.35 -4.68
CA ARG A 85 -10.41 -5.72 -5.07
C ARG A 85 -10.61 -5.88 -6.58
N ASN A 86 -9.56 -6.32 -7.25
CA ASN A 86 -9.53 -6.59 -8.68
C ASN A 86 -8.42 -7.60 -8.99
N GLU A 87 -8.30 -8.01 -10.25
CA GLU A 87 -7.33 -9.02 -10.68
C GLU A 87 -5.88 -8.69 -10.31
N LYS A 88 -5.49 -7.41 -10.31
CA LYS A 88 -4.14 -7.00 -9.89
C LYS A 88 -3.96 -7.27 -8.38
N TYR A 89 -4.90 -6.83 -7.55
CA TYR A 89 -4.85 -7.11 -6.11
C TYR A 89 -4.84 -8.61 -5.81
N ASP A 90 -5.70 -9.39 -6.46
CA ASP A 90 -5.75 -10.84 -6.26
C ASP A 90 -4.44 -11.52 -6.72
N TYR A 91 -3.82 -11.06 -7.81
CA TYR A 91 -2.53 -11.57 -8.29
C TYR A 91 -1.40 -11.40 -7.26
N TYR A 92 -1.22 -10.19 -6.73
CA TYR A 92 -0.17 -9.92 -5.74
C TYR A 92 -0.49 -10.53 -4.37
N PHE A 93 -1.76 -10.55 -3.97
CA PHE A 93 -2.16 -11.21 -2.73
C PHE A 93 -1.93 -12.73 -2.79
N LYS A 94 -2.11 -13.36 -3.96
CA LYS A 94 -1.76 -14.78 -4.14
C LYS A 94 -0.26 -15.02 -3.92
N GLN A 95 0.61 -14.17 -4.48
CA GLN A 95 2.07 -14.29 -4.26
C GLN A 95 2.45 -14.16 -2.78
N ILE A 96 1.79 -13.25 -2.05
CA ILE A 96 1.94 -13.15 -0.59
C ILE A 96 1.50 -14.44 0.08
N LYS A 97 0.34 -14.99 -0.28
CA LYS A 97 -0.19 -16.23 0.30
C LYS A 97 0.74 -17.43 0.07
N ASP A 98 1.41 -17.48 -1.08
CA ASP A 98 2.34 -18.56 -1.41
C ASP A 98 3.66 -18.49 -0.62
N LYS A 99 4.02 -17.32 -0.07
CA LYS A 99 5.30 -17.06 0.63
C LYS A 99 5.16 -16.91 2.15
N ALA A 100 4.04 -16.36 2.60
CA ALA A 100 3.76 -16.16 4.01
C ALA A 100 3.24 -17.45 4.63
N GLU A 101 3.52 -17.69 5.91
CA GLU A 101 2.90 -18.80 6.64
C GLU A 101 1.38 -18.62 6.67
N ARG A 102 0.92 -17.38 6.81
CA ARG A 102 -0.50 -17.02 6.72
C ARG A 102 -0.68 -15.67 6.04
N ALA A 103 -1.77 -15.54 5.27
CA ALA A 103 -2.12 -14.29 4.63
C ALA A 103 -3.63 -14.03 4.72
N TYR A 104 -4.00 -12.82 5.12
CA TYR A 104 -5.38 -12.41 5.30
C TYR A 104 -5.68 -11.18 4.43
N PHE A 105 -6.73 -11.26 3.61
CA PHE A 105 -7.26 -10.11 2.88
C PHE A 105 -8.55 -9.65 3.56
N PHE A 106 -8.44 -8.53 4.28
CA PHE A 106 -9.55 -7.77 4.82
C PHE A 106 -10.05 -6.76 3.80
N HIS A 107 -11.21 -7.07 3.20
CA HIS A 107 -11.90 -6.12 2.37
C HIS A 107 -12.60 -5.09 3.24
N LEU A 108 -12.18 -3.83 3.15
CA LEU A 108 -12.76 -2.74 3.92
C LEU A 108 -13.95 -2.13 3.14
N PRO A 109 -15.04 -1.75 3.82
CA PRO A 109 -16.10 -1.01 3.15
C PRO A 109 -15.59 0.36 2.70
N TYR A 110 -15.97 0.77 1.49
CA TYR A 110 -15.55 2.04 0.90
C TYR A 110 -15.83 3.22 1.83
N GLY A 111 -14.84 4.10 2.00
CA GLY A 111 -14.97 5.32 2.80
C GLY A 111 -15.10 5.05 4.29
N LEU A 112 -14.35 4.09 4.83
CA LEU A 112 -14.45 3.65 6.23
C LEU A 112 -14.41 4.81 7.25
N ASN A 113 -13.56 5.82 7.02
CA ASN A 113 -13.49 7.02 7.88
C ASN A 113 -14.75 7.91 7.81
N LYS A 114 -15.49 7.88 6.70
CA LYS A 114 -16.69 8.69 6.46
C LYS A 114 -17.99 7.94 6.82
N SER A 115 -17.94 6.63 6.99
CA SER A 115 -19.12 5.77 7.17
C SER A 115 -19.48 5.50 8.64
N PHE A 116 -20.72 5.01 8.87
CA PHE A 116 -21.17 4.41 10.14
C PHE A 116 -20.41 3.12 10.48
N ASN A 117 -19.71 2.52 9.50
CA ASN A 117 -18.98 1.27 9.65
C ASN A 117 -17.64 1.40 10.40
N PHE A 118 -17.20 2.62 10.73
CA PHE A 118 -15.93 2.84 11.45
C PHE A 118 -15.84 2.05 12.76
N ILE A 119 -16.85 2.19 13.62
CA ILE A 119 -16.88 1.54 14.95
C ILE A 119 -16.85 0.00 14.85
N PRO A 120 -17.76 -0.66 14.10
CA PRO A 120 -17.76 -2.12 14.02
C PRO A 120 -16.47 -2.66 13.40
N THR A 121 -15.93 -2.02 12.35
CA THR A 121 -14.66 -2.46 11.75
C THR A 121 -13.48 -2.33 12.72
N MET A 122 -13.41 -1.23 13.48
CA MET A 122 -12.37 -1.05 14.50
C MET A 122 -12.47 -2.08 15.64
N ALA A 123 -13.70 -2.41 16.07
CA ALA A 123 -13.93 -3.46 17.06
C ALA A 123 -13.51 -4.84 16.52
N GLU A 124 -13.90 -5.16 15.28
CA GLU A 124 -13.54 -6.41 14.62
C GLU A 124 -12.01 -6.57 14.50
N LEU A 125 -11.32 -5.53 14.03
CA LEU A 125 -9.86 -5.53 13.93
C LEU A 125 -9.20 -5.77 15.29
N LYS A 126 -9.68 -5.11 16.35
CA LYS A 126 -9.14 -5.28 17.69
C LYS A 126 -9.34 -6.70 18.21
N VAL A 127 -10.54 -7.27 18.07
CA VAL A 127 -10.78 -8.64 18.53
C VAL A 127 -9.97 -9.63 17.71
N LYS A 128 -9.92 -9.50 16.38
CA LYS A 128 -9.06 -10.37 15.53
C LYS A 128 -7.58 -10.22 15.87
N SER A 129 -7.11 -9.01 16.21
CA SER A 129 -5.75 -8.82 16.71
C SER A 129 -5.50 -9.59 18.01
N MET A 130 -6.45 -9.59 18.94
CA MET A 130 -6.32 -10.37 20.18
C MET A 130 -6.35 -11.88 19.93
N LEU A 131 -6.86 -12.35 18.79
CA LEU A 131 -6.86 -13.76 18.40
C LEU A 131 -5.58 -14.20 17.68
N LEU A 132 -4.70 -13.28 17.28
CA LEU A 132 -3.43 -13.63 16.68
C LEU A 132 -2.42 -14.13 17.74
N PRO A 133 -1.44 -14.97 17.36
CA PRO A 133 -0.45 -15.51 18.28
C PRO A 133 0.48 -14.40 18.80
N LYS A 134 1.43 -14.78 19.66
CA LYS A 134 2.47 -13.86 20.14
C LYS A 134 3.27 -13.29 18.96
N VAL A 135 3.39 -11.97 18.92
CA VAL A 135 4.05 -11.24 17.82
C VAL A 135 5.40 -10.74 18.30
N LYS A 136 6.47 -11.11 17.57
CA LYS A 136 7.82 -10.60 17.79
C LYS A 136 7.96 -9.17 17.27
N ARG A 137 7.47 -8.95 16.05
CA ARG A 137 7.72 -7.71 15.29
C ARG A 137 6.56 -7.38 14.36
N ILE A 138 6.32 -6.09 14.17
CA ILE A 138 5.29 -5.55 13.29
C ILE A 138 5.94 -4.64 12.25
N TYR A 139 5.64 -4.90 10.98
CA TYR A 139 6.03 -4.07 9.84
C TYR A 139 4.81 -3.31 9.32
N LEU A 140 4.92 -1.99 9.16
CA LEU A 140 3.83 -1.14 8.65
C LEU A 140 4.31 0.02 7.78
N ALA A 141 3.50 0.37 6.77
CA ALA A 141 3.75 1.54 5.92
C ALA A 141 3.16 2.84 6.50
N SER A 142 1.85 2.84 6.79
CA SER A 142 1.14 4.07 7.14
C SER A 142 1.17 4.33 8.64
N LEU A 143 1.92 5.34 9.10
CA LEU A 143 1.96 5.73 10.52
C LEU A 143 0.69 6.44 11.01
N GLU A 144 -0.16 6.88 10.09
CA GLU A 144 -1.30 7.77 10.34
C GLU A 144 -2.64 7.04 10.47
N LYS A 145 -2.67 5.73 10.26
CA LYS A 145 -3.93 4.99 10.26
C LYS A 145 -4.31 4.57 11.67
N VAL A 146 -5.42 5.10 12.16
CA VAL A 146 -6.06 4.75 13.44
C VAL A 146 -6.27 3.24 13.57
N SER A 147 -6.62 2.57 12.46
CA SER A 147 -6.81 1.12 12.41
C SER A 147 -5.54 0.34 12.76
N ILE A 148 -4.37 0.84 12.35
CA ILE A 148 -3.09 0.24 12.71
C ILE A 148 -2.76 0.52 14.17
N ALA A 149 -3.00 1.73 14.68
CA ALA A 149 -2.77 2.05 16.09
C ALA A 149 -3.60 1.20 17.06
N ALA A 150 -4.85 0.89 16.70
CA ALA A 150 -5.68 -0.03 17.47
C ALA A 150 -5.12 -1.46 17.47
N PHE A 151 -4.43 -1.85 16.40
CA PHE A 151 -3.70 -3.11 16.33
C PHE A 151 -2.42 -3.06 17.17
N LEU A 152 -1.59 -2.03 17.03
CA LEU A 152 -0.33 -1.88 17.78
C LEU A 152 -0.55 -1.89 19.30
N SER A 153 -1.66 -1.31 19.76
CA SER A 153 -2.03 -1.30 21.17
C SER A 153 -2.37 -2.67 21.78
N THR A 154 -2.50 -3.74 20.99
CA THR A 154 -2.59 -5.12 21.53
C THR A 154 -1.22 -5.80 21.65
N TYR A 155 -0.16 -5.18 21.10
CA TYR A 155 1.19 -5.71 21.07
C TYR A 155 2.21 -4.66 21.54
N PRO A 156 2.17 -4.24 22.81
CA PRO A 156 3.03 -3.18 23.32
C PRO A 156 4.53 -3.53 23.29
N ASP A 157 4.86 -4.81 23.37
CA ASP A 157 6.25 -5.31 23.43
C ASP A 157 6.82 -5.69 22.05
N ALA A 158 6.04 -5.55 20.97
CA ALA A 158 6.51 -5.92 19.64
C ALA A 158 7.49 -4.88 19.09
N GLU A 159 8.58 -5.35 18.48
CA GLU A 159 9.50 -4.49 17.73
C GLU A 159 8.76 -3.89 16.52
N ILE A 160 8.89 -2.58 16.31
CA ILE A 160 8.21 -1.89 15.22
C ILE A 160 9.22 -1.58 14.12
N LYS A 161 8.95 -2.03 12.90
CA LYS A 161 9.67 -1.61 11.69
C LYS A 161 8.70 -0.94 10.72
N THR A 162 9.21 0.03 9.98
CA THR A 162 8.39 0.81 9.05
C THR A 162 8.89 0.69 7.63
N PHE A 163 8.04 0.99 6.65
CA PHE A 163 8.45 1.03 5.25
C PHE A 163 7.68 2.08 4.47
N ASP A 164 8.09 2.38 3.24
CA ASP A 164 7.42 3.39 2.41
C ASP A 164 5.95 3.03 2.13
N ASP A 165 5.06 3.99 2.34
CA ASP A 165 3.65 3.91 1.92
C ASP A 165 3.53 4.18 0.41
N GLY A 166 4.39 5.05 -0.09
CA GLY A 166 4.49 5.49 -1.48
C GLY A 166 5.29 6.79 -1.57
N THR A 167 5.03 7.61 -2.58
CA THR A 167 5.74 8.89 -2.77
C THR A 167 5.49 9.93 -1.69
N GLY A 168 4.46 9.74 -0.84
CA GLY A 168 4.21 10.57 0.33
C GLY A 168 5.41 10.62 1.30
N ASN A 169 6.22 9.56 1.37
CA ASN A 169 7.44 9.50 2.16
C ASN A 169 8.54 10.47 1.68
N LEU A 170 8.46 10.94 0.44
CA LEU A 170 9.43 11.88 -0.15
C LEU A 170 9.04 13.35 0.07
N ILE A 171 7.80 13.61 0.51
CA ILE A 171 7.28 14.96 0.72
C ILE A 171 7.46 15.32 2.19
N GLN A 172 8.42 16.21 2.48
CA GLN A 172 8.76 16.63 3.86
C GLN A 172 7.63 17.38 4.58
N SER A 173 6.62 17.88 3.86
CA SER A 173 5.42 18.51 4.41
C SER A 173 4.23 17.55 4.53
N SER A 174 4.46 16.24 4.45
CA SER A 174 3.38 15.25 4.56
C SER A 174 2.84 15.14 5.99
N SER A 175 1.65 14.57 6.10
CA SER A 175 0.95 14.30 7.37
C SER A 175 1.72 13.38 8.32
N TYR A 176 2.81 12.74 7.88
CA TYR A 176 3.68 11.89 8.69
C TYR A 176 4.40 12.64 9.81
N LEU A 177 4.43 13.98 9.74
CA LEU A 177 4.91 14.84 10.82
C LEU A 177 3.83 15.25 11.82
N GLY A 178 2.57 14.86 11.60
CA GLY A 178 1.49 15.12 12.55
C GLY A 178 1.65 14.36 13.86
N ASP A 179 1.13 14.92 14.95
CA ASP A 179 1.22 14.31 16.28
C ASP A 179 0.03 13.37 16.58
N GLU A 180 -1.16 13.70 16.08
CA GLU A 180 -2.40 12.97 16.36
C GLU A 180 -3.06 12.39 15.11
N PHE A 181 -3.80 11.29 15.32
CA PHE A 181 -4.63 10.70 14.28
C PHE A 181 -5.85 11.58 13.97
N SER A 182 -6.10 11.86 12.69
CA SER A 182 -7.29 12.61 12.27
C SER A 182 -8.55 11.73 12.27
N VAL A 183 -9.44 11.94 13.25
CA VAL A 183 -10.77 11.27 13.31
C VAL A 183 -11.88 12.31 13.37
N ASN A 184 -12.80 12.25 12.41
CA ASN A 184 -13.94 13.16 12.33
C ASN A 184 -15.04 12.77 13.33
N GLY A 185 -15.55 13.76 14.07
CA GLY A 185 -16.70 13.61 14.98
C GLY A 185 -16.33 13.13 16.39
N THR A 186 -16.94 13.75 17.41
CA THR A 186 -16.59 13.54 18.82
C THR A 186 -16.80 12.11 19.31
N ILE A 187 -17.89 11.44 18.91
CA ILE A 187 -18.17 10.05 19.29
C ILE A 187 -17.11 9.10 18.71
N LYS A 188 -16.81 9.24 17.41
CA LYS A 188 -15.80 8.42 16.74
C LYS A 188 -14.40 8.64 17.34
N ARG A 189 -14.06 9.88 17.68
CA ARG A 189 -12.78 10.22 18.33
C ARG A 189 -12.65 9.58 19.71
N ASN A 190 -13.70 9.63 20.54
CA ASN A 190 -13.69 9.02 21.86
C ASN A 190 -13.58 7.49 21.77
N PHE A 191 -14.33 6.87 20.85
CA PHE A 191 -14.21 5.44 20.59
C PHE A 191 -12.82 5.07 20.08
N ALA A 192 -12.27 5.83 19.13
CA ALA A 192 -10.91 5.62 18.63
C ALA A 192 -9.88 5.68 19.76
N ARG A 193 -9.93 6.70 20.64
CA ARG A 193 -9.05 6.82 21.81
C ARG A 193 -9.10 5.60 22.72
N MET A 194 -10.30 5.08 22.99
CA MET A 194 -10.47 3.84 23.77
C MET A 194 -9.79 2.63 23.10
N MET A 195 -9.86 2.54 21.76
CA MET A 195 -9.31 1.40 21.00
C MET A 195 -7.80 1.47 20.79
N ILE A 196 -7.24 2.67 20.59
CA ILE A 196 -5.81 2.89 20.34
C ILE A 196 -5.00 3.06 21.63
N GLY A 197 -5.65 3.36 22.76
CA GLY A 197 -4.97 3.66 24.02
C GLY A 197 -4.03 4.87 23.88
N ASP A 198 -2.81 4.75 24.40
CA ASP A 198 -1.79 5.81 24.39
C ASP A 198 -0.98 5.87 23.09
N TRP A 199 -1.38 5.16 22.04
CA TRP A 199 -0.67 5.19 20.77
C TRP A 199 -1.02 6.47 19.98
N SER A 200 0.01 7.06 19.38
CA SER A 200 -0.07 8.20 18.49
C SER A 200 0.83 7.99 17.27
N ILE A 201 0.72 8.85 16.26
CA ILE A 201 1.60 8.85 15.08
C ILE A 201 3.05 9.01 15.55
N ALA A 202 3.29 10.01 16.42
CA ALA A 202 4.59 10.28 16.99
C ALA A 202 5.15 9.11 17.81
N LYS A 203 4.32 8.42 18.62
CA LYS A 203 4.76 7.26 19.41
C LYS A 203 5.14 6.09 18.50
N THR A 204 4.34 5.82 17.47
CA THR A 204 4.63 4.76 16.49
C THR A 204 5.91 5.05 15.73
N ARG A 205 6.06 6.30 15.26
CA ARG A 205 7.26 6.79 14.61
C ARG A 205 8.48 6.65 15.52
N ASN A 206 8.39 7.06 16.79
CA ASN A 206 9.54 7.05 17.70
C ASN A 206 9.87 5.65 18.24
N ALA A 207 8.89 4.73 18.26
CA ALA A 207 9.11 3.36 18.69
C ALA A 207 9.77 2.48 17.62
N SER A 208 9.74 2.89 16.34
CA SER A 208 10.32 2.09 15.27
C SER A 208 11.80 2.36 15.08
N ASP A 209 12.60 1.30 15.06
CA ASP A 209 14.06 1.35 15.01
C ASP A 209 14.64 1.33 13.58
N GLU A 210 13.84 0.94 12.60
CA GLU A 210 14.25 0.79 11.20
C GLU A 210 13.13 1.19 10.24
N HIS A 211 13.53 1.80 9.12
CA HIS A 211 12.65 2.18 8.02
C HIS A 211 13.20 1.69 6.68
N TYR A 212 12.40 0.92 5.96
CA TYR A 212 12.72 0.44 4.61
C TYR A 212 12.21 1.42 3.55
N THR A 213 13.13 1.98 2.77
CA THR A 213 12.81 2.90 1.66
C THR A 213 13.01 2.20 0.31
N ILE A 214 12.09 2.40 -0.63
CA ILE A 214 12.18 1.87 -1.99
C ILE A 214 12.80 2.88 -2.96
N PHE A 215 12.98 4.12 -2.52
CA PHE A 215 13.51 5.22 -3.33
C PHE A 215 15.00 5.39 -3.08
N LYS A 216 15.82 5.08 -4.08
CA LYS A 216 17.27 5.20 -3.99
C LYS A 216 17.70 6.65 -4.11
N GLY A 217 18.50 7.14 -3.15
CA GLY A 217 19.13 8.47 -3.22
C GLY A 217 18.18 9.66 -3.06
N LEU A 218 16.93 9.42 -2.67
CA LEU A 218 15.96 10.48 -2.37
C LEU A 218 15.77 10.59 -0.86
N LYS A 219 15.73 11.82 -0.34
CA LYS A 219 15.57 12.08 1.09
C LYS A 219 14.17 11.63 1.53
N ASN A 220 14.13 10.75 2.52
CA ASN A 220 12.88 10.26 3.10
C ASN A 220 12.51 11.11 4.33
N ILE A 221 11.22 11.30 4.58
CA ILE A 221 10.74 12.01 5.78
C ILE A 221 11.06 11.26 7.08
N MET A 222 11.24 9.95 6.98
CA MET A 222 11.58 9.07 8.09
C MET A 222 13.08 9.10 8.42
N ASP A 223 13.90 9.76 7.59
CA ASP A 223 15.32 9.99 7.84
C ASP A 223 15.51 11.17 8.81
N ASP A 224 15.16 10.93 10.07
CA ASP A 224 15.16 11.89 11.18
C ASP A 224 16.32 11.67 12.18
N GLY A 225 17.25 10.77 11.84
CA GLY A 225 18.40 10.39 12.67
C GLY A 225 18.08 9.47 13.86
N ARG A 226 16.81 9.07 14.06
CA ARG A 226 16.39 8.23 15.21
C ARG A 226 16.30 6.74 14.87
N ARG A 227 16.35 6.40 13.59
CA ARG A 227 16.14 5.06 13.06
C ARG A 227 17.16 4.73 11.98
N LYS A 228 17.39 3.45 11.75
CA LYS A 228 18.18 2.98 10.62
C LYS A 228 17.36 3.09 9.33
N MET A 229 17.92 3.75 8.31
CA MET A 229 17.35 3.79 6.96
C MET A 229 17.95 2.64 6.14
N THR A 230 17.09 1.78 5.58
CA THR A 230 17.51 0.63 4.78
C THR A 230 16.89 0.73 3.38
N TYR A 231 17.73 0.83 2.35
CA TYR A 231 17.25 0.77 0.98
C TYR A 231 16.85 -0.66 0.61
N LEU A 232 15.62 -0.83 0.12
CA LEU A 232 15.05 -2.12 -0.25
C LEU A 232 14.61 -2.07 -1.72
N PRO A 233 15.46 -2.55 -2.66
CA PRO A 233 15.13 -2.54 -4.08
C PRO A 233 13.98 -3.51 -4.35
N LEU A 234 12.85 -2.99 -4.85
CA LEU A 234 11.68 -3.80 -5.20
C LEU A 234 11.83 -4.50 -6.55
N PHE A 235 12.53 -3.85 -7.47
CA PHE A 235 12.59 -4.20 -8.87
C PHE A 235 14.03 -4.58 -9.20
N ASP A 236 14.20 -5.80 -9.68
CA ASP A 236 15.49 -6.30 -10.12
C ASP A 236 15.61 -6.16 -11.64
N ALA A 237 16.50 -5.26 -12.07
CA ALA A 237 16.78 -5.02 -13.47
C ALA A 237 18.08 -5.72 -13.94
N SER A 238 18.79 -6.42 -13.05
CA SER A 238 20.13 -6.95 -13.34
C SER A 238 20.13 -8.10 -14.37
N GLU A 239 19.08 -8.92 -14.39
CA GLU A 239 18.98 -10.09 -15.28
C GLU A 239 18.27 -9.81 -16.62
N LEU A 240 17.94 -8.56 -16.92
CA LEU A 240 17.13 -8.22 -18.10
C LEU A 240 17.86 -8.41 -19.43
N LYS A 241 19.20 -8.43 -19.43
CA LYS A 241 20.05 -8.50 -20.64
C LYS A 241 19.61 -7.50 -21.73
N ALA A 242 19.22 -6.30 -21.31
CA ALA A 242 18.89 -5.22 -22.24
C ALA A 242 20.12 -4.86 -23.07
N GLY A 243 19.94 -4.74 -24.38
CA GLY A 243 20.97 -4.30 -25.32
C GLY A 243 20.65 -2.92 -25.87
N ASP A 244 21.40 -2.50 -26.89
CA ASP A 244 21.19 -1.21 -27.54
C ASP A 244 19.78 -1.10 -28.14
N GLU A 245 19.21 0.12 -28.09
CA GLU A 245 17.87 0.46 -28.57
C GLU A 245 17.80 0.52 -30.12
N THR A 246 18.04 -0.59 -30.80
CA THR A 246 18.01 -0.69 -32.27
C THR A 246 16.65 -1.12 -32.84
N GLY A 247 15.70 -1.45 -31.98
CA GLY A 247 14.35 -1.86 -32.34
C GLY A 247 13.40 -0.68 -32.53
N GLY A 248 12.11 -0.94 -32.36
CA GLY A 248 11.07 0.11 -32.37
C GLY A 248 10.93 0.83 -31.04
N THR A 249 10.09 1.87 -31.03
CA THR A 249 9.69 2.61 -29.82
C THR A 249 8.27 2.27 -29.43
N VAL A 250 8.07 1.87 -28.18
CA VAL A 250 6.76 1.62 -27.58
C VAL A 250 6.45 2.75 -26.60
N ARG A 251 5.36 3.48 -26.85
CA ARG A 251 4.90 4.57 -25.98
C ARG A 251 3.71 4.14 -25.14
N ILE A 252 3.80 4.36 -23.83
CA ILE A 252 2.77 3.97 -22.87
C ILE A 252 2.42 5.17 -21.99
N LEU A 253 1.14 5.54 -21.94
CA LEU A 253 0.61 6.50 -20.98
C LEU A 253 0.23 5.76 -19.69
N LEU A 254 0.68 6.26 -18.53
CA LEU A 254 0.16 5.83 -17.24
C LEU A 254 -1.19 6.51 -17.00
N GLY A 255 -2.26 5.73 -16.99
CA GLY A 255 -3.60 6.23 -16.76
C GLY A 255 -3.75 6.88 -15.38
N SER A 256 -4.63 7.87 -15.28
CA SER A 256 -4.98 8.51 -14.00
C SER A 256 -6.11 7.74 -13.30
N PRO A 257 -6.10 7.63 -11.96
CA PRO A 257 -7.28 7.17 -11.24
C PRO A 257 -8.46 8.17 -11.32
N ASP A 258 -8.19 9.44 -11.64
CA ASP A 258 -9.16 10.53 -11.55
C ASP A 258 -9.88 10.74 -12.88
N LYS A 259 -11.20 10.53 -12.90
CA LYS A 259 -12.02 10.56 -14.12
C LYS A 259 -11.96 11.90 -14.87
N GLU A 260 -11.73 12.99 -14.16
CA GLU A 260 -11.57 14.34 -14.73
C GLU A 260 -10.37 14.44 -15.68
N MET A 261 -9.36 13.59 -15.49
CA MET A 261 -8.17 13.54 -16.37
C MET A 261 -8.43 12.79 -17.68
N LYS A 262 -9.64 12.25 -17.92
CA LYS A 262 -9.93 11.44 -19.11
C LYS A 262 -9.63 12.18 -20.42
N GLU A 263 -10.20 13.37 -20.61
CA GLU A 263 -10.05 14.13 -21.85
C GLU A 263 -8.58 14.55 -22.07
N ILE A 264 -7.93 15.06 -21.02
CA ILE A 264 -6.50 15.40 -21.03
C ILE A 264 -5.65 14.18 -21.41
N SER A 265 -5.99 12.99 -20.91
CA SER A 265 -5.29 11.74 -21.23
C SER A 265 -5.43 11.35 -22.70
N GLU A 266 -6.64 11.46 -23.27
CA GLU A 266 -6.91 11.18 -24.69
C GLU A 266 -6.15 12.17 -25.59
N LYS A 267 -6.15 13.46 -25.24
CA LYS A 267 -5.39 14.49 -25.94
C LYS A 267 -3.88 14.26 -25.85
N ALA A 268 -3.36 13.91 -24.68
CA ALA A 268 -1.94 13.59 -24.50
C ALA A 268 -1.54 12.40 -25.39
N ALA A 269 -2.37 11.36 -25.44
CA ALA A 269 -2.10 10.21 -26.28
C ALA A 269 -2.06 10.57 -27.77
N LYS A 270 -2.98 11.43 -28.24
CA LYS A 270 -2.95 11.95 -29.60
C LYS A 270 -1.72 12.82 -29.87
N ASN A 271 -1.43 13.79 -29.00
CA ASN A 271 -0.36 14.77 -29.18
C ASN A 271 1.03 14.12 -29.22
N PHE A 272 1.28 13.16 -28.32
CA PHE A 272 2.57 12.48 -28.23
C PHE A 272 2.61 11.14 -29.01
N ASN A 273 1.58 10.86 -29.84
CA ASN A 273 1.44 9.62 -30.60
C ASN A 273 1.67 8.37 -29.73
N ILE A 274 0.96 8.30 -28.61
CA ILE A 274 1.03 7.23 -27.62
C ILE A 274 0.00 6.16 -27.99
N GLN A 275 0.50 4.96 -28.30
CA GLN A 275 -0.34 3.85 -28.75
C GLN A 275 -1.05 3.13 -27.60
N TYR A 276 -0.43 3.09 -26.42
CA TYR A 276 -0.88 2.27 -25.31
C TYR A 276 -1.17 3.08 -24.05
N VAL A 277 -2.15 2.64 -23.25
CA VAL A 277 -2.38 3.14 -21.88
C VAL A 277 -2.31 1.98 -20.90
N ALA A 278 -1.52 2.13 -19.85
CA ALA A 278 -1.53 1.26 -18.68
C ALA A 278 -2.49 1.84 -17.64
N PRO A 279 -3.69 1.26 -17.45
CA PRO A 279 -4.68 1.82 -16.54
C PRO A 279 -4.20 1.75 -15.09
N HIS A 280 -4.44 2.81 -14.32
CA HIS A 280 -4.14 2.80 -12.89
C HIS A 280 -4.96 1.69 -12.19
N PRO A 281 -4.45 1.00 -11.15
CA PRO A 281 -5.20 -0.06 -10.45
C PRO A 281 -6.57 0.37 -9.87
N ARG A 282 -6.79 1.67 -9.71
CA ARG A 282 -8.03 2.30 -9.21
C ARG A 282 -8.84 3.00 -10.31
N GLN A 283 -8.36 3.03 -11.55
CA GLN A 283 -9.06 3.64 -12.68
C GLN A 283 -10.26 2.78 -13.09
N THR A 284 -11.42 3.42 -13.28
CA THR A 284 -12.69 2.75 -13.59
C THR A 284 -13.30 3.19 -14.93
N TYR A 285 -12.52 3.88 -15.77
CA TYR A 285 -12.94 4.39 -17.07
C TYR A 285 -11.91 4.04 -18.15
N GLY A 286 -12.35 3.92 -19.41
CA GLY A 286 -11.48 3.71 -20.58
C GLY A 286 -11.08 5.02 -21.28
N LEU A 287 -10.02 4.95 -22.08
CA LEU A 287 -9.61 6.02 -23.00
C LEU A 287 -9.93 5.62 -24.45
N SER A 288 -10.49 6.55 -25.21
CA SER A 288 -10.87 6.37 -26.60
C SER A 288 -9.66 6.62 -27.52
N GLY A 289 -9.47 5.82 -28.56
CA GLY A 289 -8.35 5.98 -29.50
C GLY A 289 -6.98 5.52 -28.97
N VAL A 290 -6.93 4.88 -27.80
CA VAL A 290 -5.70 4.36 -27.18
C VAL A 290 -5.88 2.90 -26.77
N THR A 291 -4.92 2.05 -27.07
CA THR A 291 -5.00 0.61 -26.74
C THR A 291 -4.76 0.41 -25.25
N THR A 292 -5.73 -0.14 -24.53
CA THR A 292 -5.58 -0.42 -23.09
C THR A 292 -4.78 -1.71 -22.87
N LEU A 293 -3.72 -1.63 -22.06
CA LEU A 293 -2.93 -2.79 -21.64
C LEU A 293 -3.66 -3.54 -20.53
N ASN A 294 -4.24 -4.69 -20.88
CA ASN A 294 -4.85 -5.60 -19.92
C ASN A 294 -3.80 -6.56 -19.36
N SER A 295 -3.45 -6.38 -18.08
CA SER A 295 -2.45 -7.19 -17.40
C SER A 295 -2.75 -7.26 -15.90
N PRO A 296 -2.52 -8.41 -15.23
CA PRO A 296 -2.59 -8.49 -13.78
C PRO A 296 -1.42 -7.76 -13.07
N TYR A 297 -0.41 -7.33 -13.81
CA TYR A 297 0.78 -6.71 -13.24
C TYR A 297 0.62 -5.21 -12.99
N VAL A 298 1.34 -4.68 -12.00
CA VAL A 298 1.67 -3.25 -11.97
C VAL A 298 2.60 -2.91 -13.13
N ILE A 299 2.67 -1.64 -13.49
CA ILE A 299 3.41 -1.22 -14.68
C ILE A 299 4.87 -1.59 -14.60
N GLU A 300 5.50 -1.48 -13.42
CA GLU A 300 6.91 -1.78 -13.24
C GLU A 300 7.22 -3.26 -13.57
N ASP A 301 6.43 -4.20 -13.03
CA ASP A 301 6.59 -5.63 -13.32
C ASP A 301 6.22 -5.99 -14.78
N TYR A 302 5.29 -5.24 -15.39
CA TYR A 302 4.97 -5.41 -16.80
C TYR A 302 6.16 -5.00 -17.67
N ILE A 303 6.73 -3.81 -17.43
CA ILE A 303 7.87 -3.28 -18.19
C ILE A 303 9.11 -4.14 -18.04
N LEU A 304 9.45 -4.62 -16.84
CA LEU A 304 10.57 -5.55 -16.66
C LEU A 304 10.44 -6.81 -17.52
N ARG A 305 9.23 -7.38 -17.59
CA ARG A 305 8.96 -8.55 -18.43
C ARG A 305 9.05 -8.23 -19.92
N GLU A 306 8.57 -7.06 -20.33
CA GLU A 306 8.61 -6.64 -21.73
C GLU A 306 10.03 -6.31 -22.19
N ILE A 307 10.87 -5.68 -21.35
CA ILE A 307 12.30 -5.49 -21.63
C ILE A 307 12.99 -6.84 -21.80
N LYS A 308 12.75 -7.80 -20.90
CA LYS A 308 13.36 -9.15 -20.99
C LYS A 308 12.98 -9.87 -22.28
N LYS A 309 11.77 -9.67 -22.79
CA LYS A 309 11.29 -10.26 -24.06
C LYS A 309 11.82 -9.50 -25.28
N ASN A 310 11.90 -8.17 -25.19
CA ASN A 310 12.25 -7.28 -26.29
C ASN A 310 13.44 -6.40 -25.87
N PRO A 311 14.65 -6.98 -25.73
CA PRO A 311 15.81 -6.30 -25.13
C PRO A 311 16.38 -5.14 -25.96
N HIS A 312 15.89 -4.93 -27.18
CA HIS A 312 16.32 -3.86 -28.10
C HIS A 312 15.23 -2.80 -28.33
N THR A 313 14.10 -2.88 -27.63
CA THR A 313 12.99 -1.94 -27.76
C THR A 313 13.16 -0.77 -26.80
N ARG A 314 12.91 0.44 -27.29
CA ARG A 314 12.82 1.65 -26.47
C ARG A 314 11.42 1.78 -25.88
N TYR A 315 11.32 1.92 -24.56
CA TYR A 315 10.05 2.12 -23.86
C TYR A 315 9.94 3.57 -23.36
N GLU A 316 8.98 4.32 -23.89
CA GLU A 316 8.70 5.68 -23.45
C GLU A 316 7.45 5.70 -22.57
N ILE A 317 7.60 6.16 -21.33
CA ILE A 317 6.55 6.19 -20.32
C ILE A 317 6.12 7.62 -20.08
N TYR A 318 4.88 7.95 -20.43
CA TYR A 318 4.29 9.25 -20.22
C TYR A 318 3.40 9.21 -18.99
N THR A 319 3.44 10.24 -18.14
CA THR A 319 2.62 10.24 -16.92
C THR A 319 2.30 11.62 -16.39
N PHE A 320 1.12 11.76 -15.82
CA PHE A 320 0.72 12.91 -15.01
C PHE A 320 1.25 12.78 -13.58
N PHE A 321 2.58 12.83 -13.43
CA PHE A 321 3.31 12.77 -12.15
C PHE A 321 3.01 11.53 -11.27
N SER A 322 2.79 10.36 -11.87
CA SER A 322 2.63 9.10 -11.12
C SER A 322 3.91 8.71 -10.38
N GLY A 323 3.77 8.21 -9.15
CA GLY A 323 4.90 7.70 -8.37
C GLY A 323 5.67 6.54 -9.01
N ALA A 324 5.03 5.79 -9.92
CA ALA A 324 5.70 4.74 -10.68
C ALA A 324 6.85 5.27 -11.56
N ALA A 325 6.83 6.56 -11.91
CA ALA A 325 7.94 7.21 -12.59
C ALA A 325 9.25 7.11 -11.78
N LEU A 326 9.16 7.32 -10.47
CA LEU A 326 10.32 7.36 -9.58
C LEU A 326 10.92 5.97 -9.35
N THR A 327 10.13 4.91 -9.48
CA THR A 327 10.58 3.51 -9.37
C THR A 327 11.15 2.98 -10.69
N MET A 328 10.67 3.46 -11.85
CA MET A 328 11.10 3.01 -13.17
C MET A 328 12.21 3.82 -13.83
N LYS A 329 12.56 5.00 -13.30
CA LYS A 329 13.54 5.92 -13.90
C LYS A 329 14.93 5.30 -14.16
N ASP A 330 15.30 4.28 -13.40
CA ASP A 330 16.61 3.61 -13.51
C ASP A 330 16.51 2.26 -14.29
N PHE A 331 15.36 1.94 -14.89
CA PHE A 331 15.22 0.73 -15.70
C PHE A 331 15.94 0.90 -17.05
N PRO A 332 16.64 -0.14 -17.55
CA PRO A 332 17.29 -0.06 -18.86
C PRO A 332 16.24 0.06 -19.97
N ASN A 333 16.57 0.84 -21.00
CA ASN A 333 15.73 1.12 -22.17
C ASN A 333 14.37 1.77 -21.84
N VAL A 334 14.21 2.32 -20.62
CA VAL A 334 13.00 3.03 -20.18
C VAL A 334 13.30 4.52 -20.09
N HIS A 335 12.43 5.31 -20.71
CA HIS A 335 12.53 6.76 -20.79
C HIS A 335 11.23 7.36 -20.28
N VAL A 336 11.28 8.01 -19.11
CA VAL A 336 10.09 8.53 -18.44
C VAL A 336 9.94 10.02 -18.71
N TYR A 337 8.73 10.46 -19.04
CA TYR A 337 8.37 11.87 -19.28
C TYR A 337 7.16 12.24 -18.43
N ALA A 338 7.30 13.26 -17.58
CA ALA A 338 6.18 13.82 -16.85
C ALA A 338 5.45 14.84 -17.73
N LEU A 339 4.13 14.76 -17.78
CA LEU A 339 3.29 15.67 -18.54
C LEU A 339 2.62 16.67 -17.60
N LYS A 340 2.78 17.96 -17.88
CA LYS A 340 2.13 19.06 -17.18
C LYS A 340 1.15 19.76 -18.12
N PRO A 341 -0.15 19.42 -18.07
CA PRO A 341 -1.19 20.07 -18.88
C PRO A 341 -1.29 21.57 -18.58
N ALA A 342 -1.30 22.41 -19.60
CA ALA A 342 -1.37 23.87 -19.47
C ALA A 342 -2.76 24.36 -19.04
N SER A 343 -3.81 23.56 -19.22
CA SER A 343 -5.16 23.89 -18.77
C SER A 343 -5.36 23.77 -17.26
N LEU A 344 -4.54 22.97 -16.57
CA LEU A 344 -4.61 22.79 -15.14
C LEU A 344 -3.91 23.93 -14.40
N PRO A 345 -4.40 24.31 -13.21
CA PRO A 345 -3.75 25.34 -12.42
C PRO A 345 -2.36 24.86 -11.94
N GLU A 346 -1.44 25.81 -11.74
CA GLU A 346 -0.04 25.51 -11.36
C GLU A 346 0.07 24.67 -10.08
N ASP A 347 -0.89 24.86 -9.17
CA ASP A 347 -0.99 24.20 -7.86
C ASP A 347 -1.81 22.91 -7.88
N TYR A 348 -2.23 22.42 -9.07
CA TYR A 348 -2.88 21.12 -9.20
C TYR A 348 -2.02 20.00 -8.59
N TRP A 349 -0.71 20.04 -8.84
CA TRP A 349 0.27 19.27 -8.08
C TRP A 349 1.00 20.15 -7.06
N LEU A 350 1.26 19.57 -5.89
CA LEU A 350 2.04 20.25 -4.86
C LEU A 350 3.45 20.54 -5.36
N LYS A 351 4.00 21.72 -5.04
CA LYS A 351 5.37 22.13 -5.43
C LYS A 351 6.46 21.07 -5.20
N PRO A 352 6.47 20.30 -4.08
CA PRO A 352 7.45 19.24 -3.88
C PRO A 352 7.43 18.14 -4.96
N VAL A 353 6.29 17.90 -5.62
CA VAL A 353 6.19 16.91 -6.70
C VAL A 353 7.08 17.31 -7.88
N TYR A 354 7.01 18.56 -8.33
CA TYR A 354 7.86 19.04 -9.42
C TYR A 354 9.34 18.95 -9.05
N ALA A 355 9.70 19.36 -7.83
CA ALA A 355 11.08 19.27 -7.35
C ALA A 355 11.61 17.83 -7.33
N LEU A 356 10.80 16.88 -6.86
CA LEU A 356 11.17 15.46 -6.82
C LEU A 356 11.42 14.87 -8.20
N PHE A 357 10.58 15.21 -9.19
CA PHE A 357 10.74 14.73 -10.56
C PHE A 357 11.98 15.31 -11.23
N THR A 358 12.22 16.62 -11.09
CA THR A 358 13.43 17.28 -11.59
C THR A 358 14.70 16.73 -10.92
N GLN A 359 14.70 16.56 -9.60
CA GLN A 359 15.83 15.97 -8.86
C GLN A 359 16.12 14.53 -9.31
N SER A 360 15.08 13.80 -9.72
CA SER A 360 15.18 12.43 -10.23
C SER A 360 15.62 12.36 -11.70
N GLY A 361 15.89 13.50 -12.36
CA GLY A 361 16.29 13.56 -13.76
C GLY A 361 15.15 13.26 -14.74
N ILE A 362 13.89 13.33 -14.31
CA ILE A 362 12.73 13.06 -15.16
C ILE A 362 12.31 14.38 -15.84
N PRO A 363 12.33 14.47 -17.18
CA PRO A 363 11.87 15.66 -17.88
C PRO A 363 10.39 15.95 -17.60
N ILE A 364 10.08 17.22 -17.34
CA ILE A 364 8.72 17.73 -17.22
C ILE A 364 8.40 18.48 -18.51
N LEU A 365 7.46 17.95 -19.28
CA LEU A 365 7.00 18.51 -20.54
C LEU A 365 5.73 19.32 -20.28
N THR A 366 5.76 20.61 -20.61
CA THR A 366 4.54 21.39 -20.74
C THR A 366 3.73 20.83 -21.90
N PHE A 367 2.44 20.59 -21.65
CA PHE A 367 1.52 20.00 -22.61
C PHE A 367 0.35 20.96 -22.83
N ASP A 368 0.33 21.62 -23.99
CA ASP A 368 -0.73 22.54 -24.37
C ASP A 368 -1.96 21.76 -24.83
N ASP A 369 -2.85 21.44 -23.89
CA ASP A 369 -3.99 20.53 -24.07
C ASP A 369 -5.30 21.22 -24.51
N LYS A 370 -5.21 22.52 -24.85
CA LYS A 370 -6.34 23.33 -25.32
C LYS A 370 -6.52 23.31 -26.84
N ASP A 371 -5.51 22.81 -27.56
CA ASP A 371 -5.54 22.57 -29.01
C ASP A 371 -6.00 21.13 -29.31
#